data_AF-A0A5J6Q4S2-F1
#
_entry.id   AF-A0A5J6Q4S2-F1
#
_cell.length_a   1.000
_cell.length_b   1.000
_cell.length_c   1.000
_cell.angle_alpha   90.00
_cell.angle_beta   90.00
_cell.angle_gamma   90.00
#
_symmetry.space_group_name_H-M   'P 1'
#
loop_
_entity.id
_entity.type
_entity.pdbx_description
1 polymer ?
#
loop_
_entity_poly.entity_id
_entity_poly.type
_entity_poly.pdbx_seq_one_letter_code
_entity_poly.pdbx_strand_id
1 'polypeptide(L)'
;MAALLQQVSRVRVSGRLAAALLGGSLLTGGWLADGLVPAVRAGQEPPRFPTPAQWRELQLQALACSRENSDAPCLETRRTADDHLDNILLTSSCKDVLWELTQVATVQANNSFQRRDRIDAAAARLPLVCRQPDKRRQQPPRRPSGPAQPGALNPAAG
;
A
#
# COMPACT_ATOMS: atom_id res chain seq x y z
N MET A 1 7.96 21.34 -49.44
CA MET A 1 7.11 22.56 -49.42
C MET A 1 6.04 22.37 -48.34
N ALA A 2 5.84 23.42 -47.54
CA ALA A 2 4.74 23.65 -46.59
C ALA A 2 4.66 22.79 -45.32
N ALA A 3 4.89 23.48 -44.21
CA ALA A 3 4.69 23.09 -42.82
C ALA A 3 3.20 23.04 -42.45
N LEU A 4 2.84 22.32 -41.39
CA LEU A 4 1.82 22.79 -40.43
C LEU A 4 2.01 22.10 -39.07
N LEU A 5 2.67 22.80 -38.16
CA LEU A 5 2.63 22.60 -36.71
C LEU A 5 1.39 23.32 -36.16
N GLN A 6 0.61 22.68 -35.28
CA GLN A 6 -0.31 23.27 -34.28
C GLN A 6 -1.06 22.10 -33.58
N GLN A 7 -1.36 22.06 -32.29
CA GLN A 7 -1.27 23.04 -31.21
C GLN A 7 -1.44 22.30 -29.86
N VAL A 8 -0.56 22.57 -28.89
CA VAL A 8 -0.67 22.08 -27.51
C VAL A 8 -1.57 23.04 -26.73
N SER A 9 -2.73 22.58 -26.30
CA SER A 9 -3.66 23.37 -25.49
C SER A 9 -3.12 23.52 -24.06
N ARG A 10 -2.52 24.67 -23.78
CA ARG A 10 -2.20 25.13 -22.42
C ARG A 10 -3.42 25.83 -21.84
N VAL A 11 -4.13 25.17 -20.92
CA VAL A 11 -5.14 25.85 -20.10
C VAL A 11 -4.41 26.66 -19.04
N ARG A 12 -4.31 27.98 -19.24
CA ARG A 12 -3.98 28.96 -18.20
C ARG A 12 -5.28 29.47 -17.62
N VAL A 13 -5.55 29.20 -16.35
CA VAL A 13 -6.52 29.98 -15.57
C VAL A 13 -5.72 30.83 -14.59
N SER A 14 -5.63 32.12 -14.92
CA SER A 14 -5.14 33.17 -14.03
C SER A 14 -6.36 33.93 -13.50
N GLY A 15 -6.55 33.93 -12.18
CA GLY A 15 -7.58 34.70 -11.48
C GLY A 15 -6.95 35.45 -10.32
N ARG A 16 -7.03 36.78 -10.36
CA ARG A 16 -6.27 37.76 -9.58
C ARG A 16 -6.73 37.91 -8.11
N LEU A 17 -5.74 38.08 -7.24
CA LEU A 17 -5.60 39.06 -6.13
C LEU A 17 -6.88 39.69 -5.54
N ALA A 18 -7.03 39.54 -4.22
CA ALA A 18 -7.51 40.61 -3.36
C ALA A 18 -6.73 40.58 -2.04
N ALA A 19 -5.71 41.45 -1.94
CA ALA A 19 -5.09 41.82 -0.68
C ALA A 19 -5.95 42.92 -0.04
N ALA A 20 -6.47 42.67 1.16
CA ALA A 20 -7.08 43.70 2.00
C ALA A 20 -6.22 43.86 3.25
N LEU A 21 -5.46 44.96 3.29
CA LEU A 21 -4.75 45.46 4.46
C LEU A 21 -5.63 46.52 5.15
N LEU A 22 -6.17 46.19 6.31
CA LEU A 22 -6.58 47.10 7.39
C LEU A 22 -6.34 46.29 8.67
N GLY A 23 -5.38 46.56 9.55
CA GLY A 23 -5.05 47.85 10.14
C GLY A 23 -5.88 48.03 11.42
N GLY A 24 -5.35 47.60 12.58
CA GLY A 24 -6.00 47.85 13.89
C GLY A 24 -5.49 46.96 15.03
N SER A 25 -4.48 47.42 15.76
CA SER A 25 -4.11 46.92 17.09
C SER A 25 -5.14 47.34 18.15
N LEU A 26 -5.42 46.50 19.14
CA LEU A 26 -5.41 46.82 20.58
C LEU A 26 -5.75 45.57 21.42
N LEU A 27 -4.91 45.34 22.42
CA LEU A 27 -5.03 44.33 23.48
C LEU A 27 -6.15 44.72 24.45
N THR A 28 -7.06 43.80 24.80
CA THR A 28 -7.65 43.66 26.16
C THR A 28 -8.57 42.43 26.25
N GLY A 29 -8.19 41.48 27.11
CA GLY A 29 -9.03 40.69 28.02
C GLY A 29 -10.36 40.08 27.55
N GLY A 30 -10.39 38.75 27.42
CA GLY A 30 -11.62 37.95 27.41
C GLY A 30 -11.31 36.49 27.73
N TRP A 31 -11.78 36.02 28.88
CA TRP A 31 -11.49 34.74 29.48
C TRP A 31 -12.09 33.56 28.72
N LEU A 32 -11.27 32.50 28.55
CA LEU A 32 -11.60 31.07 28.64
C LEU A 32 -13.06 30.68 28.31
N ALA A 33 -13.35 30.51 27.04
CA ALA A 33 -14.36 29.54 26.60
C ALA A 33 -13.66 28.52 25.70
N ASP A 34 -12.73 27.77 26.33
CA ASP A 34 -12.12 26.58 25.75
C ASP A 34 -13.25 25.55 25.62
N GLY A 35 -13.89 25.56 24.46
CA GLY A 35 -14.91 24.58 24.11
C GLY A 35 -14.27 23.20 24.14
N LEU A 36 -14.54 22.45 25.20
CA LEU A 36 -14.33 21.00 25.28
C LEU A 36 -15.16 20.33 24.19
N VAL A 37 -14.62 20.30 22.97
CA VAL A 37 -15.11 19.42 21.93
C VAL A 37 -14.66 18.01 22.33
N PRO A 38 -15.58 17.09 22.66
CA PRO A 38 -15.18 15.72 22.95
C PRO A 38 -14.51 15.15 21.70
N ALA A 39 -13.26 14.74 21.83
CA ALA A 39 -12.54 14.04 20.79
C ALA A 39 -13.21 12.67 20.58
N VAL A 40 -14.15 12.59 19.65
CA VAL A 40 -14.67 11.31 19.15
C VAL A 40 -13.52 10.63 18.43
N ARG A 41 -12.87 9.67 19.10
CA ARG A 41 -12.02 8.70 18.41
C ARG A 41 -12.96 7.72 17.70
N ALA A 42 -13.09 7.85 16.39
CA ALA A 42 -13.60 6.77 15.57
C ALA A 42 -12.70 5.55 15.81
N GLY A 43 -13.21 4.53 16.49
CA GLY A 43 -12.51 3.26 16.65
C GLY A 43 -12.31 2.66 15.26
N GLN A 44 -11.07 2.65 14.77
CA GLN A 44 -10.74 1.96 13.53
C GLN A 44 -10.98 0.46 13.75
N GLU A 45 -11.71 -0.18 12.85
CA GLU A 45 -11.82 -1.64 12.78
C GLU A 45 -10.39 -2.23 12.86
N PRO A 46 -10.14 -3.23 13.72
CA PRO A 46 -8.83 -3.86 13.80
C PRO A 46 -8.39 -4.31 12.40
N PRO A 47 -7.15 -4.00 11.97
CA PRO A 47 -6.69 -4.38 10.65
C PRO A 47 -6.78 -5.89 10.50
N ARG A 48 -7.34 -6.35 9.38
CA ARG A 48 -7.50 -7.76 9.07
C ARG A 48 -6.55 -8.13 7.94
N PHE A 49 -5.97 -9.33 8.02
CA PHE A 49 -5.17 -9.86 6.93
C PHE A 49 -6.10 -10.20 5.75
N PRO A 50 -5.80 -9.75 4.52
CA PRO A 50 -6.67 -10.04 3.39
C PRO A 50 -6.70 -11.54 3.06
N THR A 51 -7.87 -12.00 2.63
CA THR A 51 -8.15 -13.41 2.36
C THR A 51 -7.47 -13.89 1.08
N PRO A 52 -7.22 -15.21 0.93
CA PRO A 52 -6.74 -15.77 -0.33
C PRO A 52 -7.63 -15.44 -1.54
N ALA A 53 -8.95 -15.31 -1.33
CA ALA A 53 -9.89 -14.94 -2.39
C ALA A 53 -9.64 -13.50 -2.89
N GLN A 54 -9.36 -12.55 -1.99
CA GLN A 54 -9.01 -11.17 -2.36
C GLN A 54 -7.72 -11.13 -3.18
N TRP A 55 -6.70 -11.92 -2.82
CA TRP A 55 -5.48 -12.01 -3.63
C TRP A 55 -5.70 -12.66 -4.99
N ARG A 56 -6.60 -13.65 -5.05
CA ARG A 56 -6.98 -14.28 -6.32
C ARG A 56 -7.73 -13.30 -7.23
N GLU A 57 -8.61 -12.47 -6.67
CA GLU A 57 -9.31 -11.41 -7.39
C GLU A 57 -8.32 -10.40 -7.97
N LEU A 58 -7.42 -9.85 -7.16
CA LEU A 58 -6.39 -8.92 -7.64
C LEU A 58 -5.50 -9.55 -8.74
N GLN A 59 -5.17 -10.83 -8.60
CA GLN A 59 -4.43 -11.56 -9.63
C GLN A 59 -5.21 -11.61 -10.96
N LEU A 60 -6.52 -11.87 -10.92
CA LEU A 60 -7.36 -11.91 -12.12
C LEU A 60 -7.50 -10.52 -12.77
N GLN A 61 -7.64 -9.47 -11.96
CA GLN A 61 -7.64 -8.09 -12.42
C GLN A 61 -6.34 -7.73 -13.15
N ALA A 62 -5.19 -8.08 -12.56
CA ALA A 62 -3.89 -7.87 -13.19
C ALA A 62 -3.76 -8.61 -14.54
N LEU A 63 -4.21 -9.87 -14.60
CA LEU A 63 -4.23 -10.65 -15.85
C LEU A 63 -5.18 -10.05 -16.90
N ALA A 64 -6.29 -9.43 -16.48
CA ALA A 64 -7.16 -8.67 -17.38
C ALA A 64 -6.43 -7.43 -17.93
N CYS A 65 -5.74 -6.65 -17.09
CA CYS A 65 -4.93 -5.51 -17.54
C CYS A 65 -3.81 -5.93 -18.50
N SER A 66 -3.16 -7.06 -18.24
CA SER A 66 -2.15 -7.66 -19.13
C SER A 66 -2.75 -7.97 -20.50
N ARG A 67 -3.90 -8.65 -20.56
CA ARG A 67 -4.56 -9.03 -21.82
C ARG A 67 -5.12 -7.85 -22.61
N GLU A 68 -5.79 -6.94 -21.92
CA GLU A 68 -6.67 -5.94 -22.56
C GLU A 68 -5.96 -4.61 -22.81
N ASN A 69 -4.97 -4.24 -22.00
CA ASN A 69 -4.24 -2.97 -22.12
C ASN A 69 -5.18 -1.76 -22.25
N SER A 70 -6.24 -1.75 -21.43
CA SER A 70 -7.26 -0.71 -21.41
C SER A 70 -7.35 -0.08 -20.01
N ASP A 71 -7.90 1.13 -19.93
CA ASP A 71 -7.89 1.92 -18.70
C ASP A 71 -8.61 1.22 -17.55
N ALA A 72 -9.79 0.64 -17.79
CA ALA A 72 -10.62 0.06 -16.75
C ALA A 72 -9.91 -1.05 -15.94
N PRO A 73 -9.45 -2.17 -16.53
CA PRO A 73 -8.81 -3.25 -15.77
C PRO A 73 -7.45 -2.82 -15.18
N CYS A 74 -6.70 -1.95 -15.86
CA CYS A 74 -5.41 -1.48 -15.36
C CYS A 74 -5.56 -0.51 -14.19
N LEU A 75 -6.51 0.43 -14.25
CA LEU A 75 -6.82 1.32 -13.14
C LEU A 75 -7.35 0.56 -11.93
N GLU A 76 -8.26 -0.40 -12.15
CA GLU A 76 -8.80 -1.24 -11.09
C GLU A 76 -7.69 -2.03 -10.39
N THR A 77 -6.81 -2.69 -11.16
CA THR A 77 -5.64 -3.40 -10.61
C THR A 77 -4.80 -2.49 -9.72
N ARG A 78 -4.51 -1.27 -10.18
CA ARG A 78 -3.68 -0.31 -9.44
C ARG A 78 -4.35 0.15 -8.16
N ARG A 79 -5.65 0.46 -8.20
CA ARG A 79 -6.43 0.89 -7.02
C ARG A 79 -6.50 -0.20 -5.96
N THR A 80 -6.90 -1.41 -6.36
CA THR A 80 -6.98 -2.55 -5.44
C THR A 80 -5.60 -2.87 -4.83
N ALA A 81 -4.52 -2.79 -5.62
CA ALA A 81 -3.17 -2.98 -5.08
C ALA A 81 -2.77 -1.89 -4.07
N ASP A 82 -3.09 -0.62 -4.37
CA ASP A 82 -2.79 0.53 -3.52
C ASP A 82 -3.55 0.45 -2.19
N ASP A 83 -4.85 0.13 -2.22
CA ASP A 83 -5.68 -0.06 -1.02
C ASP A 83 -5.09 -1.11 -0.06
N HIS A 84 -4.36 -2.09 -0.58
CA HIS A 84 -3.71 -3.12 0.23
C HIS A 84 -2.36 -2.68 0.80
N LEU A 85 -1.65 -1.69 0.23
CA LEU A 85 -0.33 -1.26 0.69
C LEU A 85 -0.33 -0.72 2.13
N ASP A 86 -1.42 -0.08 2.53
CA ASP A 86 -1.59 0.51 3.86
C ASP A 86 -1.83 -0.52 4.97
N ASN A 87 -2.02 -1.80 4.61
CA ASN A 87 -2.27 -2.84 5.60
C ASN A 87 -1.01 -3.16 6.42
N ILE A 88 -1.05 -2.88 7.72
CA ILE A 88 0.09 -3.07 8.64
C ILE A 88 0.47 -4.55 8.86
N LEU A 89 -0.41 -5.50 8.52
CA LEU A 89 -0.20 -6.93 8.75
C LEU A 89 0.52 -7.63 7.60
N LEU A 90 0.71 -6.95 6.47
CA LEU A 90 1.42 -7.52 5.32
C LEU A 90 2.93 -7.53 5.55
N THR A 91 3.59 -8.58 5.09
CA THR A 91 5.05 -8.65 5.05
C THR A 91 5.59 -7.63 4.05
N SER A 92 6.86 -7.21 4.24
CA SER A 92 7.55 -6.34 3.26
C SER A 92 7.49 -6.93 1.85
N SER A 93 7.76 -8.22 1.70
CA SER A 93 7.71 -8.92 0.41
C SER A 93 6.34 -8.87 -0.28
N CYS A 94 5.25 -8.93 0.48
CA CYS A 94 3.91 -8.78 -0.09
C CYS A 94 3.68 -7.34 -0.55
N LYS A 95 4.09 -6.36 0.27
CA LYS A 95 4.00 -4.94 -0.10
C LYS A 95 4.84 -4.60 -1.33
N ASP A 96 6.02 -5.20 -1.48
CA ASP A 96 6.88 -4.98 -2.66
C ASP A 96 6.19 -5.43 -3.96
N VAL A 97 5.52 -6.59 -3.94
CA VAL A 97 4.76 -7.08 -5.10
C VAL A 97 3.53 -6.22 -5.39
N LEU A 98 2.82 -5.77 -4.36
CA LEU A 98 1.69 -4.84 -4.52
C LEU A 98 2.16 -3.52 -5.12
N TRP A 99 3.25 -2.95 -4.59
CA TRP A 99 3.85 -1.73 -5.11
C TRP A 99 4.27 -1.94 -6.57
N GLU A 100 4.90 -3.06 -6.91
CA GLU A 100 5.27 -3.38 -8.29
C GLU A 100 4.05 -3.38 -9.23
N LEU A 101 2.94 -4.00 -8.81
CA LEU A 101 1.67 -3.97 -9.57
C LEU A 101 1.18 -2.54 -9.81
N THR A 102 1.28 -1.64 -8.82
CA THR A 102 0.89 -0.23 -9.01
C THR A 102 1.68 0.47 -10.12
N GLN A 103 2.93 0.03 -10.37
CA GLN A 103 3.82 0.60 -11.38
C GLN A 103 3.61 -0.04 -12.75
N VAL A 104 3.52 -1.38 -12.81
CA VAL A 104 3.53 -2.11 -14.08
C VAL A 104 2.14 -2.23 -14.71
N ALA A 105 1.05 -2.18 -13.93
CA ALA A 105 -0.32 -2.28 -14.43
C ALA A 105 -0.82 -0.95 -15.03
N THR A 106 -0.08 -0.40 -15.98
CA THR A 106 -0.40 0.86 -16.68
C THR A 106 -0.72 0.60 -18.14
N VAL A 107 -1.64 1.39 -18.72
CA VAL A 107 -1.92 1.36 -20.16
C VAL A 107 -0.69 1.86 -20.91
N GLN A 108 -0.33 1.16 -21.98
CA GLN A 108 0.77 1.51 -22.87
C GLN A 108 0.25 1.66 -24.30
N ALA A 109 1.00 2.38 -25.16
CA ALA A 109 0.61 2.58 -26.56
C ALA A 109 0.48 1.26 -27.35
N ASN A 110 1.22 0.22 -26.95
CA ASN A 110 1.11 -1.12 -27.52
C ASN A 110 1.16 -2.17 -26.42
N ASN A 111 0.39 -3.26 -26.58
CA ASN A 111 0.36 -4.37 -25.64
C ASN A 111 1.51 -5.37 -25.93
N SER A 112 2.75 -4.93 -25.68
CA SER A 112 3.95 -5.73 -25.94
C SER A 112 4.05 -6.96 -25.05
N PHE A 113 4.73 -8.02 -25.52
CA PHE A 113 5.00 -9.21 -24.72
C PHE A 113 5.72 -8.85 -23.41
N GLN A 114 6.73 -7.99 -23.46
CA GLN A 114 7.48 -7.57 -22.28
C GLN A 114 6.59 -6.87 -21.23
N ARG A 115 5.60 -6.08 -21.66
CA ARG A 115 4.62 -5.46 -20.75
C ARG A 115 3.79 -6.53 -20.06
N ARG A 116 3.22 -7.43 -20.85
CA ARG A 116 2.37 -8.53 -20.37
C ARG A 116 3.12 -9.41 -19.37
N ASP A 117 4.33 -9.81 -19.73
CA ASP A 117 5.19 -10.66 -18.91
C ASP A 117 5.50 -10.04 -17.53
N ARG A 118 5.79 -8.73 -17.46
CA ARG A 118 6.01 -8.03 -16.19
C ARG A 118 4.75 -8.05 -15.29
N ILE A 119 3.58 -7.80 -15.88
CA ILE A 119 2.31 -7.82 -15.13
C ILE A 119 2.00 -9.26 -14.67
N ASP A 120 2.12 -10.23 -15.56
CA ASP A 120 1.83 -11.64 -15.30
C ASP A 120 2.79 -12.20 -14.23
N ALA A 121 4.07 -11.85 -14.27
CA ALA A 121 5.07 -12.27 -13.29
C ALA A 121 4.83 -11.66 -11.90
N ALA A 122 4.38 -10.41 -11.81
CA ALA A 122 3.96 -9.80 -10.55
C ALA A 122 2.68 -10.48 -10.01
N ALA A 123 1.68 -10.69 -10.87
CA ALA A 123 0.42 -11.35 -10.52
C ALA A 123 0.64 -12.80 -10.05
N ALA A 124 1.56 -13.54 -10.66
CA ALA A 124 1.90 -14.91 -10.28
C ALA A 124 2.53 -15.01 -8.88
N ARG A 125 3.25 -13.96 -8.45
CA ARG A 125 3.91 -13.92 -7.14
C ARG A 125 2.96 -13.60 -5.98
N LEU A 126 1.86 -12.87 -6.22
CA LEU A 126 0.88 -12.51 -5.18
C LEU A 126 0.54 -13.66 -4.22
N PRO A 127 0.02 -14.82 -4.66
CA PRO A 127 -0.37 -15.89 -3.75
C PRO A 127 0.81 -16.62 -3.10
N LEU A 128 2.06 -16.35 -3.52
CA LEU A 128 3.27 -16.95 -2.94
C LEU A 128 3.76 -16.13 -1.74
N VAL A 129 3.74 -14.80 -1.87
CA VAL A 129 4.30 -13.88 -0.86
C VAL A 129 3.26 -13.26 0.04
N CYS A 130 2.02 -13.07 -0.44
CA CYS A 130 0.91 -12.50 0.33
C CYS A 130 0.14 -13.61 1.07
N ARG A 131 0.84 -14.30 1.97
CA ARG A 131 0.27 -15.34 2.83
C ARG A 131 0.30 -14.90 4.29
N GLN A 132 -0.71 -15.30 5.04
CA GLN A 132 -0.75 -15.03 6.47
C GLN A 132 0.45 -15.74 7.12
N PRO A 133 1.31 -15.02 7.86
CA PRO A 133 2.45 -15.65 8.51
C PRO A 133 1.96 -16.63 9.58
N ASP A 134 2.48 -17.86 9.55
CA ASP A 134 2.19 -18.85 10.59
C ASP A 134 2.49 -18.27 11.98
N LYS A 135 1.56 -18.45 12.92
CA LYS A 135 1.70 -17.99 14.32
C LYS A 135 3.03 -18.41 14.97
N ARG A 136 3.64 -19.49 14.47
CA ARG A 136 4.94 -20.02 14.93
C ARG A 136 6.12 -19.08 14.62
N ARG A 137 6.04 -18.26 13.55
CA ARG A 137 7.06 -17.24 13.20
C ARG A 137 6.90 -15.92 13.95
N GLN A 138 5.80 -15.74 14.68
CA GLN A 138 5.51 -14.52 15.44
C GLN A 138 5.96 -14.61 16.91
N GLN A 139 6.50 -15.75 17.36
CA GLN A 139 7.13 -15.82 18.68
C GLN A 139 8.47 -15.08 18.63
N PRO A 140 8.71 -14.12 19.56
CA PRO A 140 10.05 -13.58 19.76
C PRO A 140 11.02 -14.75 19.96
N PRO A 141 12.29 -14.65 19.54
CA PRO A 141 13.28 -15.68 19.84
C PRO A 141 13.21 -15.98 21.34
N ARG A 142 12.85 -17.21 21.68
CA ARG A 142 12.87 -17.65 23.09
C ARG A 142 14.30 -17.42 23.55
N ARG A 143 14.49 -16.53 24.52
CA ARG A 143 15.79 -16.36 25.16
C ARG A 143 16.25 -17.75 25.61
N PRO A 144 17.48 -18.17 25.30
CA PRO A 144 17.97 -19.47 25.74
C PRO A 144 17.85 -19.52 27.26
N SER A 145 17.01 -20.42 27.75
CA SER A 145 16.76 -20.58 29.18
C SER A 145 17.91 -21.34 29.79
N GLY A 146 18.88 -20.58 30.33
CA GLY A 146 19.84 -21.00 31.37
C GLY A 146 20.83 -22.12 31.02
N PRO A 147 21.93 -22.26 31.79
CA PRO A 147 22.96 -23.23 31.48
C PRO A 147 22.46 -24.66 31.75
N ALA A 148 22.84 -25.58 30.85
CA ALA A 148 22.65 -27.02 31.03
C ALA A 148 23.29 -27.47 32.35
N GLN A 149 22.53 -28.18 33.19
CA GLN A 149 23.09 -28.81 34.38
C GLN A 149 23.98 -30.00 33.95
N PRO A 150 25.28 -30.01 34.32
CA PRO A 150 26.13 -31.17 34.10
C PRO A 150 26.00 -32.10 35.31
N GLY A 151 25.36 -33.26 35.14
CA GLY A 151 25.31 -34.23 36.23
C GLY A 151 24.23 -35.28 36.10
N ALA A 152 24.42 -36.24 35.21
CA ALA A 152 23.79 -37.56 35.33
C ALA A 152 24.83 -38.62 34.91
N LEU A 153 25.84 -38.81 35.77
CA LEU A 153 26.65 -40.02 35.78
C LEU A 153 25.73 -41.18 36.19
N ASN A 154 25.64 -42.19 35.34
CA ASN A 154 24.84 -43.39 35.54
C ASN A 154 25.77 -44.49 36.08
N PRO A 155 25.62 -44.98 37.32
CA PRO A 155 26.31 -46.17 37.77
C PRO A 155 25.32 -47.34 37.84
N ALA A 156 25.41 -48.28 36.90
CA ALA A 156 24.86 -49.62 37.09
C ALA A 156 25.58 -50.61 36.16
N ALA A 157 26.66 -51.19 36.69
CA ALA A 157 27.10 -52.52 36.33
C ALA A 157 26.34 -53.52 37.22
N GLY A 158 25.95 -54.66 36.65
CA GLY A 158 25.30 -55.78 37.32
C GLY A 158 24.89 -56.82 36.29
#